data_AF-A0A2M6W2R9-F1
#
_entry.id   AF-A0A2M6W2R9-F1
#
_cell.length_a   1.000
_cell.length_b   1.000
_cell.length_c   1.000
_cell.angle_alpha   90.00
_cell.angle_beta   90.00
_cell.angle_gamma   90.00
#
_symmetry.space_group_name_H-M   'P 1'
#
loop_
_entity.id
_entity.type
_entity.pdbx_description
1 polymer ?
#
loop_
_entity_poly.entity_id
_entity_poly.type
_entity_poly.pdbx_seq_one_letter_code
_entity_poly.pdbx_strand_id
1 'polypeptide(L)'
;MNPMSHAVTQQTTRLARWYRSLAHGLFYLLTFTLPLIVFPWTTEALEINKQTALLLASAVAMIAWLGAMVVERQVNLRTHAWWWLIGGFLLAVIVSASFSAAPFVSWVGQAGQEYTSVLTLVGLCAMMMIGAHTLSDTKVQRRIWSALFLSSAVVAVFTLGPLVSWNAPELIGTPYATGLYLTVMTILAA
;
A
#
# COMPACT_ATOMS: atom_id res chain seq x y z
N MET A 1 -33.91 -9.06 31.51
CA MET A 1 -32.69 -8.98 30.66
C MET A 1 -31.47 -8.98 31.58
N ASN A 2 -30.44 -9.78 31.27
CA ASN A 2 -29.32 -10.07 32.17
C ASN A 2 -28.19 -9.02 31.96
N PRO A 3 -27.74 -8.27 33.00
CA PRO A 3 -26.71 -7.23 32.85
C PRO A 3 -25.39 -7.74 32.25
N MET A 4 -25.08 -9.04 32.42
CA MET A 4 -23.89 -9.65 31.81
C MET A 4 -23.92 -9.68 30.27
N SER A 5 -25.09 -9.71 29.62
CA SER A 5 -25.13 -9.73 28.14
C SER A 5 -24.74 -8.39 27.53
N HIS A 6 -24.99 -7.27 28.22
CA HIS A 6 -24.67 -5.93 27.71
C HIS A 6 -23.17 -5.63 27.74
N ALA A 7 -22.45 -6.10 28.77
CA ALA A 7 -21.01 -5.86 28.91
C ALA A 7 -20.20 -6.56 27.79
N VAL A 8 -20.56 -7.80 27.45
CA VAL A 8 -19.90 -8.57 26.39
C VAL A 8 -20.08 -7.89 25.03
N THR A 9 -21.28 -7.42 24.70
CA THR A 9 -21.56 -6.73 23.42
C THR A 9 -20.83 -5.40 23.30
N GLN A 10 -20.66 -4.64 24.39
CA GLN A 10 -19.89 -3.39 24.36
C GLN A 10 -18.39 -3.63 24.18
N GLN A 11 -17.85 -4.71 24.75
CA GLN A 11 -16.42 -5.01 24.65
C GLN A 11 -16.03 -5.49 23.24
N THR A 12 -16.84 -6.34 22.61
CA THR A 12 -16.59 -6.83 21.24
C THR A 12 -16.62 -5.68 20.23
N THR A 13 -17.57 -4.76 20.38
CA THR A 13 -17.67 -3.59 19.49
C THR A 13 -16.49 -2.62 19.64
N ARG A 14 -15.92 -2.46 20.85
CA ARG A 14 -14.75 -1.62 21.07
C ARG A 14 -13.48 -2.22 20.45
N LEU A 15 -13.26 -3.52 20.63
CA LEU A 15 -12.09 -4.21 20.07
C LEU A 15 -12.12 -4.22 18.54
N ALA A 16 -13.26 -4.55 17.94
CA ALA A 16 -13.41 -4.53 16.48
C ALA A 16 -13.14 -3.14 15.88
N ARG A 17 -13.62 -2.08 16.54
CA ARG A 17 -13.35 -0.70 16.15
C ARG A 17 -11.86 -0.36 16.21
N TRP A 18 -11.16 -0.83 17.24
CA TRP A 18 -9.72 -0.66 17.38
C TRP A 18 -8.95 -1.32 16.25
N TYR A 19 -9.25 -2.59 15.95
CA TYR A 19 -8.65 -3.33 14.85
C TYR A 19 -8.86 -2.64 13.49
N ARG A 20 -10.09 -2.16 13.22
CA ARG A 20 -10.38 -1.38 12.00
C ARG A 20 -9.60 -0.06 11.96
N SER A 21 -9.55 0.65 13.08
CA SER A 21 -8.81 1.90 13.17
C SER A 21 -7.32 1.69 12.91
N LEU A 22 -6.74 0.60 13.40
CA LEU A 22 -5.36 0.23 13.16
C LEU A 22 -5.11 -0.08 11.68
N ALA A 23 -5.96 -0.92 11.06
CA ALA A 23 -5.85 -1.25 9.64
C ALA A 23 -5.96 0.00 8.74
N HIS A 24 -6.94 0.87 9.01
CA HIS A 24 -7.09 2.14 8.29
C HIS A 24 -5.90 3.07 8.52
N GLY A 25 -5.45 3.23 9.77
CA GLY A 25 -4.31 4.07 10.11
C GLY A 25 -3.04 3.65 9.37
N LEU A 26 -2.75 2.34 9.35
CA LEU A 26 -1.63 1.78 8.59
C LEU A 26 -1.78 1.97 7.08
N PHE A 27 -2.99 1.82 6.54
CA PHE A 27 -3.26 2.08 5.13
C PHE A 27 -3.02 3.55 4.77
N TYR A 28 -3.51 4.51 5.57
CA TYR A 28 -3.24 5.94 5.36
C TYR A 28 -1.75 6.26 5.48
N LEU A 29 -1.09 5.71 6.50
CA LEU A 29 0.33 5.89 6.71
C LEU A 29 1.12 5.37 5.51
N LEU A 30 0.85 4.15 5.04
CA LEU A 30 1.51 3.60 3.86
C LEU A 30 1.25 4.43 2.61
N THR A 31 0.00 4.82 2.38
CA THR A 31 -0.37 5.60 1.20
C THR A 31 0.34 6.95 1.17
N PHE A 32 0.48 7.61 2.33
CA PHE A 32 1.21 8.87 2.44
C PHE A 32 2.73 8.69 2.38
N THR A 33 3.26 7.65 3.04
CA THR A 33 4.70 7.48 3.23
C THR A 33 5.36 6.81 2.03
N LEU A 34 4.67 5.92 1.30
CA LEU A 34 5.24 5.22 0.13
C LEU A 34 5.79 6.19 -0.92
N PRO A 35 5.09 7.27 -1.31
CA PRO A 35 5.66 8.29 -2.18
C PRO A 35 6.83 9.03 -1.53
N LEU A 36 6.75 9.33 -0.23
CA LEU A 36 7.75 10.13 0.50
C LEU A 36 9.05 9.39 0.81
N ILE A 37 9.09 8.06 0.74
CA ILE A 37 10.33 7.31 0.89
C ILE A 37 11.17 7.58 -0.36
N VAL A 38 11.87 8.71 -0.38
CA VAL A 38 12.92 9.03 -1.35
C VAL A 38 14.14 9.29 -0.51
N PHE A 39 14.95 8.25 -0.34
CA PHE A 39 16.23 8.44 0.33
C PHE A 39 17.23 8.98 -0.71
N PRO A 40 18.06 9.97 -0.35
CA PRO A 40 18.98 10.57 -1.30
C PRO A 40 19.98 9.55 -1.86
N TRP A 41 20.32 8.49 -1.14
CA TRP A 41 21.21 7.44 -1.64
C TRP A 41 20.48 6.32 -2.41
N THR A 42 19.20 6.51 -2.75
CA THR A 42 18.35 5.46 -3.35
C THR A 42 17.88 5.89 -4.72
N THR A 43 18.31 5.17 -5.75
CA THR A 43 17.99 5.50 -7.15
C THR A 43 16.71 4.81 -7.61
N GLU A 44 16.26 3.79 -6.89
CA GLU A 44 15.22 2.88 -7.39
C GLU A 44 13.84 3.09 -6.72
N ALA A 45 12.78 2.99 -7.54
CA ALA A 45 11.40 3.23 -7.11
C ALA A 45 10.93 2.24 -6.03
N LEU A 46 11.50 1.03 -5.99
CA LEU A 46 11.10 -0.07 -5.10
C LEU A 46 12.26 -0.77 -4.40
N GLU A 47 13.13 0.00 -3.75
CA GLU A 47 14.20 -0.58 -2.96
C GLU A 47 13.72 -1.42 -1.77
N ILE A 48 14.61 -2.31 -1.29
CA ILE A 48 14.41 -3.20 -0.14
C ILE A 48 13.75 -2.50 1.05
N ASN A 49 14.11 -1.25 1.36
CA ASN A 49 13.51 -0.49 2.46
C ASN A 49 12.02 -0.21 2.24
N LYS A 50 11.64 0.21 1.03
CA LYS A 50 10.25 0.48 0.65
C LYS A 50 9.43 -0.79 0.61
N GLN A 51 10.02 -1.83 0.04
CA GLN A 51 9.42 -3.14 -0.02
C GLN A 51 9.18 -3.70 1.39
N THR A 52 10.16 -3.59 2.29
CA THR A 52 10.05 -4.03 3.69
C THR A 52 8.96 -3.24 4.42
N ALA A 53 8.91 -1.92 4.24
CA ALA A 53 7.86 -1.09 4.82
C ALA A 53 6.47 -1.47 4.31
N LEU A 54 6.32 -1.62 2.98
CA LEU A 54 5.10 -2.11 2.34
C LEU A 54 4.67 -3.44 2.94
N LEU A 55 5.57 -4.42 3.03
CA LEU A 55 5.26 -5.76 3.51
C LEU A 55 4.87 -5.78 4.98
N LEU A 56 5.66 -5.15 5.86
CA LEU A 56 5.38 -5.15 7.29
C LEU A 56 4.06 -4.43 7.58
N ALA A 57 3.86 -3.23 7.04
CA ALA A 57 2.64 -2.49 7.33
C ALA A 57 1.41 -3.09 6.63
N SER A 58 1.54 -3.64 5.42
CA SER A 58 0.43 -4.34 4.76
C SER A 58 0.04 -5.63 5.49
N ALA A 59 1.02 -6.40 5.98
CA ALA A 59 0.78 -7.60 6.78
C ALA A 59 0.07 -7.27 8.11
N VAL A 60 0.58 -6.29 8.87
CA VAL A 60 -0.06 -5.86 10.13
C VAL A 60 -1.45 -5.30 9.88
N ALA A 61 -1.65 -4.51 8.82
CA ALA A 61 -2.95 -3.98 8.46
C ALA A 61 -3.93 -5.08 8.04
N MET A 62 -3.46 -6.09 7.30
CA MET A 62 -4.27 -7.25 6.90
C MET A 62 -4.68 -8.08 8.12
N ILE A 63 -3.74 -8.39 9.02
CA ILE A 63 -4.02 -9.11 10.26
C ILE A 63 -5.03 -8.33 11.12
N ALA A 64 -4.85 -7.02 11.26
CA ALA A 64 -5.77 -6.18 12.00
C ALA A 64 -7.17 -6.19 11.36
N TRP A 65 -7.26 -6.07 10.03
CA TRP A 65 -8.53 -6.09 9.31
C TRP A 65 -9.25 -7.44 9.43
N LEU A 66 -8.54 -8.56 9.26
CA LEU A 66 -9.08 -9.90 9.47
C LEU A 66 -9.48 -10.10 10.94
N GLY A 67 -8.69 -9.60 11.89
CA GLY A 67 -9.00 -9.62 13.32
C GLY A 67 -10.32 -8.91 13.63
N ALA A 68 -10.60 -7.77 13.00
CA ALA A 68 -11.89 -7.11 13.12
C ALA A 68 -13.06 -8.00 12.65
N MET A 69 -12.90 -8.69 11.51
CA MET A 69 -13.93 -9.61 10.99
C MET A 69 -14.19 -10.79 11.92
N VAL A 70 -13.12 -11.37 12.50
CA VAL A 70 -13.23 -12.47 13.46
C VAL A 70 -13.96 -12.02 14.73
N VAL A 71 -13.64 -10.83 15.26
CA VAL A 71 -14.29 -10.29 16.47
C VAL A 71 -15.77 -9.99 16.21
N GLU A 72 -16.12 -9.49 15.03
CA GLU A 72 -17.51 -9.21 14.64
C GLU A 72 -18.28 -10.46 14.23
N ARG A 73 -17.60 -11.59 14.01
CA ARG A 73 -18.16 -12.84 13.46
C ARG A 73 -18.88 -12.64 12.12
N GLN A 74 -18.45 -11.63 11.36
CA GLN A 74 -19.01 -11.30 10.06
C GLN A 74 -17.88 -11.23 9.04
N VAL A 75 -17.91 -12.15 8.08
CA VAL A 75 -17.00 -12.13 6.94
C VAL A 75 -17.66 -11.27 5.86
N ASN A 76 -17.19 -10.04 5.72
CA ASN A 76 -17.65 -9.12 4.69
C ASN A 76 -16.53 -8.92 3.66
N LEU A 77 -16.44 -9.83 2.71
CA LEU A 77 -15.52 -9.71 1.58
C LEU A 77 -16.27 -9.04 0.42
N ARG A 78 -15.88 -7.80 0.11
CA ARG A 78 -16.39 -7.11 -1.09
C ARG A 78 -15.73 -7.71 -2.34
N THR A 79 -16.43 -8.66 -2.95
CA THR A 79 -16.01 -9.26 -4.22
C THR A 79 -16.53 -8.43 -5.38
N HIS A 80 -15.61 -7.89 -6.15
CA HIS A 80 -15.83 -7.31 -7.46
C HIS A 80 -15.15 -8.15 -8.54
N ALA A 81 -15.66 -8.11 -9.77
CA ALA A 81 -15.12 -8.90 -10.89
C ALA A 81 -13.63 -8.66 -11.16
N TRP A 82 -13.13 -7.46 -10.89
CA TRP A 82 -11.71 -7.11 -11.08
C TRP A 82 -10.75 -7.91 -10.18
N TRP A 83 -11.22 -8.46 -9.04
CA TRP A 83 -10.41 -9.34 -8.20
C TRP A 83 -9.99 -10.61 -8.92
N TRP A 84 -10.78 -11.11 -9.87
CA TRP A 84 -10.40 -12.28 -10.65
C TRP A 84 -9.20 -11.99 -11.54
N LEU A 85 -9.12 -10.79 -12.11
CA LEU A 85 -7.98 -10.37 -12.94
C LEU A 85 -6.71 -10.28 -12.10
N ILE A 86 -6.77 -9.70 -10.91
CA ILE A 86 -5.60 -9.63 -10.02
C ILE A 86 -5.24 -10.95 -9.41
N GLY A 87 -6.21 -11.75 -8.97
CA GLY A 87 -5.95 -13.09 -8.48
C GLY A 87 -5.30 -13.94 -9.56
N GLY A 88 -5.81 -13.87 -10.80
CA GLY A 88 -5.23 -14.54 -11.96
C GLY A 88 -3.82 -14.05 -12.29
N PHE A 89 -3.59 -12.74 -12.28
CA PHE A 89 -2.26 -12.16 -12.48
C PHE A 89 -1.27 -12.58 -11.39
N LEU A 90 -1.67 -12.50 -10.12
CA LEU A 90 -0.84 -12.94 -8.99
C LEU A 90 -0.52 -14.44 -9.11
N LEU A 91 -1.49 -15.26 -9.46
CA LEU A 91 -1.29 -16.69 -9.68
C LEU A 91 -0.31 -16.95 -10.82
N ALA A 92 -0.45 -16.24 -11.95
CA ALA A 92 0.47 -16.36 -13.07
C ALA A 92 1.91 -15.99 -12.66
N VAL A 93 2.08 -14.93 -11.86
CA VAL A 93 3.40 -14.52 -11.36
C VAL A 93 3.97 -15.56 -10.37
N ILE A 94 3.14 -16.13 -9.48
CA ILE A 94 3.56 -17.22 -8.58
C ILE A 94 4.03 -18.44 -9.37
N VAL A 95 3.27 -18.85 -10.39
CA VAL A 95 3.65 -19.96 -11.27
C VAL A 95 4.96 -19.63 -11.98
N SER A 96 5.09 -18.43 -12.56
CA SER A 96 6.32 -18.01 -13.22
C SER A 96 7.53 -18.00 -12.28
N ALA A 97 7.37 -17.49 -11.06
CA ALA A 97 8.45 -17.45 -10.06
C ALA A 97 8.84 -18.85 -9.58
N SER A 98 7.91 -19.80 -9.57
CA SER A 98 8.17 -21.20 -9.20
C SER A 98 9.06 -21.92 -10.22
N PHE A 99 9.04 -21.50 -11.48
CA PHE A 99 9.86 -22.06 -12.56
C PHE A 99 11.05 -21.16 -12.95
N SER A 100 11.30 -20.09 -12.20
CA SER A 100 12.36 -19.13 -12.50
C SER A 100 13.76 -19.75 -12.27
N ALA A 101 14.71 -19.39 -13.14
CA ALA A 101 16.13 -19.76 -12.97
C ALA A 101 16.77 -19.06 -11.76
N ALA A 102 16.19 -17.94 -11.30
CA ALA A 102 16.64 -17.19 -10.14
C ALA A 102 15.50 -17.09 -9.11
N PRO A 103 15.14 -18.20 -8.43
CA PRO A 103 13.94 -18.27 -7.60
C PRO A 103 13.95 -17.26 -6.46
N PHE A 104 15.09 -17.03 -5.82
CA PHE A 104 15.18 -16.04 -4.73
C PHE A 104 14.82 -14.63 -5.22
N VAL A 105 15.32 -14.23 -6.38
CA VAL A 105 15.05 -12.90 -6.96
C VAL A 105 13.58 -12.78 -7.36
N SER A 106 13.00 -13.79 -7.98
CA SER A 106 11.58 -13.73 -8.40
C SER A 106 10.59 -13.79 -7.24
N TRP A 107 10.92 -14.50 -6.15
CA TRP A 107 10.06 -14.56 -4.97
C TRP A 107 10.20 -13.35 -4.06
N VAL A 108 11.44 -13.00 -3.70
CA VAL A 108 11.74 -11.97 -2.71
C VAL A 108 11.99 -10.63 -3.38
N GLY A 109 12.71 -10.61 -4.50
CA GLY A 109 13.19 -9.39 -5.15
C GLY A 109 14.65 -9.11 -4.81
N GLN A 110 15.31 -8.36 -5.68
CA GLN A 110 16.67 -7.87 -5.47
C GLN A 110 16.78 -6.44 -6.01
N ALA A 111 17.55 -5.60 -5.31
CA ALA A 111 17.86 -4.24 -5.78
C ALA A 111 18.49 -4.28 -7.18
N GLY A 112 18.02 -3.43 -8.09
CA GLY A 112 18.60 -3.25 -9.41
C GLY A 112 18.09 -4.16 -10.53
N GLN A 113 17.37 -5.26 -10.23
CA GLN A 113 16.98 -6.20 -11.31
C GLN A 113 15.57 -6.78 -11.31
N GLU A 114 14.79 -6.75 -10.22
CA GLU A 114 13.38 -7.22 -10.28
C GLU A 114 12.47 -6.41 -9.35
N TYR A 115 11.86 -5.35 -9.89
CA TYR A 115 10.92 -4.47 -9.19
C TYR A 115 9.54 -5.11 -8.91
N THR A 116 9.28 -6.29 -9.46
CA THR A 116 8.00 -7.00 -9.36
C THR A 116 8.22 -8.43 -8.90
N SER A 117 8.72 -8.60 -7.67
CA SER A 117 8.73 -9.91 -7.03
C SER A 117 7.34 -10.33 -6.58
N VAL A 118 7.14 -11.64 -6.38
CA VAL A 118 5.89 -12.18 -5.83
C VAL A 118 5.55 -11.50 -4.51
N LEU A 119 6.54 -11.33 -3.64
CA LEU A 119 6.35 -10.76 -2.31
C LEU A 119 5.82 -9.32 -2.38
N THR A 120 6.41 -8.49 -3.25
CA THR A 120 5.90 -7.14 -3.52
C THR A 120 4.46 -7.15 -3.99
N LEU A 121 4.12 -8.03 -4.95
CA LEU A 121 2.76 -8.13 -5.49
C LEU A 121 1.76 -8.55 -4.42
N VAL A 122 2.12 -9.48 -3.54
CA VAL A 122 1.29 -9.87 -2.39
C VAL A 122 1.04 -8.66 -1.48
N GLY A 123 2.07 -7.87 -1.17
CA GLY A 123 1.92 -6.65 -0.35
C GLY A 123 1.01 -5.62 -1.00
N LEU A 124 1.14 -5.41 -2.32
CA LEU A 124 0.25 -4.52 -3.08
C LEU A 124 -1.20 -5.04 -3.11
N CYS A 125 -1.40 -6.34 -3.36
CA CYS A 125 -2.72 -6.97 -3.33
C CYS A 125 -3.37 -6.82 -1.95
N ALA A 126 -2.60 -7.01 -0.87
CA ALA A 126 -3.07 -6.83 0.49
C ALA A 126 -3.50 -5.37 0.74
N MET A 127 -2.69 -4.41 0.32
CA MET A 127 -3.04 -2.99 0.40
C MET A 127 -4.29 -2.66 -0.38
N MET A 128 -4.44 -3.23 -1.56
CA MET A 128 -5.60 -3.02 -2.40
C MET A 128 -6.87 -3.59 -1.79
N MET A 129 -6.80 -4.75 -1.13
CA MET A 129 -7.94 -5.36 -0.43
C MET A 129 -8.41 -4.49 0.72
N ILE A 130 -7.47 -3.98 1.52
CA ILE A 130 -7.77 -3.07 2.62
C ILE A 130 -8.33 -1.75 2.07
N GLY A 131 -7.71 -1.23 0.99
CA GLY A 131 -8.16 -0.05 0.28
C GLY A 131 -9.59 -0.17 -0.23
N ALA A 132 -9.96 -1.29 -0.86
CA ALA A 132 -11.31 -1.52 -1.38
C ALA A 132 -12.39 -1.49 -0.29
N HIS A 133 -12.05 -1.86 0.95
CA HIS A 133 -12.97 -1.77 2.09
C HIS A 133 -12.97 -0.37 2.73
N THR A 134 -11.80 0.27 2.76
CA THR A 134 -11.62 1.61 3.37
C THR A 134 -12.19 2.72 2.51
N LEU A 135 -12.04 2.63 1.18
CA LEU A 135 -12.44 3.63 0.17
C LEU A 135 -13.95 3.64 -0.13
N SER A 136 -14.76 3.05 0.73
CA SER A 136 -16.21 2.98 0.51
C SER A 136 -16.94 4.32 0.71
N ASP A 137 -16.32 5.26 1.43
CA ASP A 137 -16.84 6.61 1.66
C ASP A 137 -16.11 7.62 0.77
N THR A 138 -16.87 8.44 0.02
CA THR A 138 -16.35 9.51 -0.84
C THR A 138 -15.48 10.51 -0.07
N LYS A 139 -15.79 10.78 1.21
CA LYS A 139 -14.97 11.67 2.05
C LYS A 139 -13.60 11.06 2.34
N VAL A 140 -13.56 9.76 2.61
CA VAL A 140 -12.32 9.00 2.83
C VAL A 140 -11.49 8.96 1.55
N GLN A 141 -12.14 8.67 0.43
CA GLN A 141 -11.52 8.69 -0.88
C GLN A 141 -10.84 10.04 -1.15
N ARG A 142 -11.54 11.17 -0.97
CA ARG A 142 -10.97 12.51 -1.17
C ARG A 142 -9.76 12.78 -0.27
N ARG A 143 -9.79 12.35 0.99
CA ARG A 143 -8.63 12.50 1.91
C ARG A 143 -7.42 11.72 1.43
N ILE A 144 -7.62 10.52 0.89
CA ILE A 144 -6.55 9.68 0.37
C ILE A 144 -5.93 10.30 -0.88
N TRP A 145 -6.75 10.75 -1.83
CA TRP A 145 -6.27 11.46 -3.01
C TRP A 145 -5.51 12.74 -2.63
N SER A 146 -6.02 13.49 -1.64
CA SER A 146 -5.33 14.69 -1.16
C SER A 146 -4.00 14.36 -0.49
N ALA A 147 -3.93 13.27 0.29
CA ALA A 147 -2.70 12.82 0.92
C ALA A 147 -1.66 12.34 -0.12
N LEU A 148 -2.10 11.61 -1.14
CA LEU A 148 -1.26 11.21 -2.28
C LEU A 148 -0.77 12.41 -3.08
N PHE A 149 -1.65 13.35 -3.39
CA PHE A 149 -1.29 14.57 -4.10
C PHE A 149 -0.26 15.37 -3.30
N LEU A 150 -0.48 15.54 -1.99
CA LEU A 150 0.43 16.29 -1.12
C LEU A 150 1.79 15.59 -0.97
N SER A 151 1.80 14.28 -0.72
CA SER A 151 3.06 13.53 -0.61
C SER A 151 3.86 13.59 -1.91
N SER A 152 3.19 13.49 -3.05
CA SER A 152 3.84 13.63 -4.36
C SER A 152 4.29 15.05 -4.67
N ALA A 153 3.54 16.07 -4.27
CA ALA A 153 3.97 17.46 -4.39
C ALA A 153 5.25 17.70 -3.57
N VAL A 154 5.34 17.15 -2.36
CA VAL A 154 6.57 17.20 -1.54
C VAL A 154 7.73 16.54 -2.27
N VAL A 155 7.55 15.32 -2.78
CA VAL A 155 8.59 14.62 -3.57
C VAL A 155 9.01 15.44 -4.78
N ALA A 156 8.07 16.04 -5.50
CA ALA A 156 8.34 16.87 -6.66
C ALA A 156 9.21 18.09 -6.31
N VAL A 157 8.96 18.74 -5.18
CA VAL A 157 9.82 19.85 -4.71
C VAL A 157 11.25 19.35 -4.44
N PHE A 158 11.40 18.19 -3.81
CA PHE A 158 12.72 17.60 -3.56
C PHE A 158 13.45 17.20 -4.85
N THR A 159 12.74 16.71 -5.88
CA THR A 159 13.35 16.35 -7.17
C THR A 159 13.70 17.55 -8.05
N LEU A 160 13.14 18.74 -7.79
CA LEU A 160 13.55 19.99 -8.45
C LEU A 160 14.88 20.54 -7.92
N GLY A 161 15.26 20.22 -6.68
CA GLY A 161 16.54 20.61 -6.07
C GLY A 161 17.79 20.35 -6.93
N PRO A 162 17.95 19.15 -7.54
CA PRO A 162 19.00 18.86 -8.52
C PRO A 162 19.12 19.86 -9.69
N LEU A 163 18.02 20.42 -10.17
CA LEU A 163 18.02 21.33 -11.34
C LEU A 163 18.69 22.69 -11.03
N VAL A 164 18.78 23.05 -9.75
CA VAL A 164 19.26 24.37 -9.29
C VAL A 164 20.70 24.30 -8.74
N SER A 165 21.46 23.24 -9.05
CA SER A 165 22.88 23.07 -8.65
C SER A 165 23.14 22.78 -7.15
N TRP A 166 22.21 22.11 -6.47
CA TRP A 166 22.60 21.33 -5.30
C TRP A 166 23.21 20.01 -5.78
N ASN A 167 24.34 19.58 -5.19
CA ASN A 167 24.98 18.28 -5.43
C ASN A 167 24.02 17.14 -5.11
N ALA A 168 23.05 16.94 -5.96
CA ALA A 168 21.96 16.04 -5.73
C ALA A 168 22.37 14.69 -6.31
N PRO A 169 22.16 13.61 -5.55
CA PRO A 169 22.44 12.27 -6.02
C PRO A 169 21.69 12.01 -7.33
N GLU A 170 22.28 11.20 -8.21
CA GLU A 170 21.72 10.82 -9.51
C GLU A 170 20.37 10.11 -9.31
N LEU A 171 19.30 10.89 -9.31
CA LEU A 171 17.91 10.44 -9.26
C LEU A 171 17.52 9.91 -10.65
N ILE A 172 18.15 8.83 -11.10
CA ILE A 172 17.80 8.19 -12.37
C ILE A 172 16.42 7.53 -12.20
N GLY A 173 15.46 7.89 -13.05
CA GLY A 173 14.11 7.31 -13.07
C GLY A 173 13.08 7.95 -12.14
N THR A 174 13.50 8.63 -11.08
CA THR A 174 12.61 9.29 -10.11
C THR A 174 11.89 10.53 -10.67
N PRO A 175 12.53 11.45 -11.43
CA PRO A 175 11.86 12.61 -12.02
C PRO A 175 10.80 12.23 -13.05
N TYR A 176 11.06 11.21 -13.88
CA TYR A 176 10.10 10.72 -14.88
C TYR A 176 8.89 10.04 -14.23
N ALA A 177 9.12 9.19 -13.21
CA ALA A 177 8.03 8.59 -12.44
C ALA A 177 7.21 9.65 -11.70
N THR A 178 7.86 10.67 -11.13
CA THR A 178 7.20 11.78 -10.44
C THR A 178 6.39 12.65 -11.41
N GLY A 179 6.93 12.94 -12.60
CA GLY A 179 6.24 13.70 -13.65
C GLY A 179 5.01 12.97 -14.20
N LEU A 180 5.13 11.68 -14.50
CA LEU A 180 4.00 10.84 -14.92
C LEU A 180 2.92 10.78 -13.82
N TYR A 181 3.35 10.64 -12.56
CA TYR A 181 2.45 10.58 -11.41
C TYR A 181 1.73 11.91 -11.16
N LEU A 182 2.44 13.04 -11.18
CA LEU A 182 1.83 14.37 -11.09
C LEU A 182 0.81 14.60 -12.21
N THR A 183 1.12 14.14 -13.42
CA THR A 183 0.19 14.23 -14.56
C THR A 183 -1.09 13.45 -14.29
N VAL A 184 -0.97 12.19 -13.84
CA VAL A 184 -2.13 11.36 -13.46
C VAL A 184 -2.93 12.00 -12.34
N MET A 185 -2.28 12.52 -11.30
CA MET A 185 -2.98 13.16 -10.18
C MET A 185 -3.64 14.49 -10.57
N THR A 186 -3.04 15.26 -11.49
CA THR A 186 -3.64 16.49 -12.01
C THR A 186 -4.88 16.17 -12.85
N ILE A 187 -4.83 15.10 -13.66
CA ILE A 187 -5.99 14.59 -14.41
C ILE A 187 -7.10 14.10 -13.47
N LEU A 188 -6.75 13.39 -12.39
CA LEU A 188 -7.73 12.89 -11.42
C LEU A 188 -8.32 14.00 -10.52
N ALA A 189 -7.62 15.13 -10.39
CA ALA A 189 -8.07 16.28 -9.62
C ALA A 189 -8.92 17.28 -10.43
N ALA A 190 -8.88 17.21 -11.76
CA ALA A 190 -9.68 18.03 -12.69
C ALA A 190 -11.08 17.43 -12.91
#